data_AF-A0A8I5NKT6-F1
#
_entry.id   AF-A0A8I5NKT6-F1
#
_cell.length_a   1.000
_cell.length_b   1.000
_cell.length_c   1.000
_cell.angle_alpha   90.00
_cell.angle_beta   90.00
_cell.angle_gamma   90.00
#
_symmetry.space_group_name_H-M   'P 1'
#
loop_
_entity.id
_entity.type
_entity.pdbx_description
1 polymer ?
#
loop_
_entity_poly.entity_id
_entity_poly.type
_entity_poly.pdbx_seq_one_letter_code
_entity_poly.pdbx_strand_id
1 'polypeptide(L)'
;MRFPAQFLGLLMLWLPGSSGDIVMTQIPLSLPVTPGEPASISCRPSQSLLHSNGYTYLHWYLQKPGQSPQLLIYLGSNWASGVPDRFSGSGSCTDFTLKITQGGG
;
A
#
# COMPACT_ATOMS: atom_id res chain seq x y z
N MET A 1 41.68 28.12 20.62
CA MET A 1 40.55 28.55 19.76
C MET A 1 39.43 27.53 19.96
N ARG A 2 38.35 27.90 20.67
CA ARG A 2 37.26 26.99 21.08
C ARG A 2 36.08 27.26 20.15
N PHE A 3 35.88 26.41 19.13
CA PHE A 3 34.69 26.51 18.30
C PHE A 3 33.46 26.27 19.19
N PRO A 4 32.45 27.15 19.15
CA PRO A 4 31.32 27.01 20.04
C PRO A 4 30.45 25.85 19.55
N ALA A 5 30.30 24.82 20.40
CA ALA A 5 29.48 23.64 20.12
C ALA A 5 28.02 24.00 19.73
N GLN A 6 27.55 25.20 20.10
CA GLN A 6 26.25 25.73 19.68
C GLN A 6 26.09 25.92 18.16
N PHE A 7 27.16 26.12 17.39
CA PHE A 7 27.06 26.30 15.93
C PHE A 7 26.78 24.97 15.19
N LEU A 8 27.32 23.86 15.71
CA LEU A 8 27.09 22.52 15.15
C LEU A 8 25.65 22.03 15.43
N GLY A 9 25.10 22.39 16.60
CA GLY A 9 23.70 22.11 16.95
C GLY A 9 22.68 22.83 16.06
N LEU A 10 22.95 24.09 15.68
CA LEU A 10 22.09 24.85 14.77
C LEU A 10 22.06 24.26 13.35
N LEU A 11 23.19 23.68 12.89
CA LEU A 11 23.31 23.10 11.56
C LEU A 11 22.48 21.80 11.41
N MET A 12 22.29 21.04 12.49
CA MET A 12 21.50 19.80 12.49
C MET A 12 19.98 20.02 12.47
N LEU A 13 19.51 21.19 12.89
CA LEU A 13 18.08 21.58 12.79
C LEU A 13 17.67 22.06 11.40
N TRP A 14 18.63 22.27 10.50
CA TRP A 14 18.42 22.80 9.15
C TRP A 14 18.57 21.76 8.05
N LEU A 15 18.76 20.48 8.38
CA LEU A 15 18.70 19.42 7.39
C LEU A 15 17.22 19.12 7.10
N PRO A 16 16.67 19.48 5.92
CA PRO A 16 15.38 18.98 5.52
C PRO A 16 15.43 17.46 5.58
N GLY A 17 14.43 16.85 6.23
CA GLY A 17 14.34 15.40 6.34
C GLY A 17 14.44 14.78 4.94
N SER A 18 15.41 13.91 4.74
CA SER A 18 15.56 13.17 3.48
C SER A 18 14.38 12.20 3.36
N SER A 19 13.45 12.47 2.44
CA SER A 19 12.38 11.54 2.10
C SER A 19 12.87 10.63 0.98
N GLY A 20 13.02 9.34 1.29
CA GLY A 20 13.27 8.30 0.28
C GLY A 20 11.96 7.73 -0.27
N ASP A 21 12.04 7.01 -1.38
CA ASP A 21 10.87 6.36 -1.99
C ASP A 21 10.22 5.34 -1.04
N ILE A 22 8.88 5.29 -1.07
CA ILE A 22 8.12 4.27 -0.34
C ILE A 22 8.17 2.96 -1.12
N VAL A 23 8.76 1.94 -0.50
CA VAL A 23 8.90 0.61 -1.11
C VAL A 23 7.67 -0.23 -0.74
N MET A 24 7.01 -0.82 -1.74
CA MET A 24 5.83 -1.66 -1.57
C MET A 24 6.22 -3.14 -1.64
N THR A 25 6.06 -3.87 -0.54
CA THR A 25 6.32 -5.33 -0.50
C THR A 25 5.01 -6.10 -0.55
N GLN A 26 4.89 -7.08 -1.45
CA GLN A 26 3.68 -7.92 -1.56
C GLN A 26 3.99 -9.38 -1.25
N ILE A 27 3.08 -10.05 -0.54
CA ILE A 27 3.22 -11.46 -0.13
C ILE A 27 1.85 -12.15 -0.25
N PRO A 28 1.76 -13.37 -0.80
CA PRO A 28 2.86 -14.13 -1.44
C PRO A 28 3.18 -13.61 -2.85
N LEU A 29 4.36 -13.97 -3.37
CA LEU A 29 4.74 -13.64 -4.75
C LEU A 29 3.89 -14.39 -5.80
N SER A 30 3.50 -15.61 -5.46
CA SER A 30 2.59 -16.45 -6.25
C SER A 30 1.84 -17.37 -5.30
N LEU A 31 0.55 -17.58 -5.57
CA LEU A 31 -0.31 -18.47 -4.80
C LEU A 31 -1.20 -19.26 -5.76
N PRO A 32 -0.96 -20.57 -5.96
CA PRO A 32 -1.92 -21.41 -6.63
C PRO A 32 -3.15 -21.60 -5.72
N VAL A 33 -4.35 -21.50 -6.29
CA VAL A 33 -5.61 -21.59 -5.54
C VAL A 33 -6.57 -22.45 -6.34
N THR A 34 -7.30 -23.33 -5.65
CA THR A 34 -8.35 -24.15 -6.28
C THR A 34 -9.56 -23.26 -6.61
N PRO A 35 -10.25 -23.46 -7.74
CA PRO A 35 -11.48 -22.73 -8.02
C PRO A 35 -12.48 -22.83 -6.86
N GLY A 36 -12.93 -21.67 -6.36
CA GLY A 36 -13.86 -21.56 -5.22
C GLY A 36 -13.18 -21.33 -3.87
N GLU A 37 -11.88 -21.60 -3.74
CA GLU A 37 -11.14 -21.25 -2.53
C GLU A 37 -10.80 -19.75 -2.49
N PRO A 38 -10.82 -19.13 -1.30
CA PRO A 38 -10.45 -17.73 -1.16
C PRO A 38 -8.93 -17.55 -1.31
N ALA A 39 -8.53 -16.37 -1.76
CA ALA A 39 -7.14 -15.95 -1.83
C ALA A 39 -6.92 -14.66 -1.03
N SER A 40 -5.72 -14.46 -0.49
CA SER A 40 -5.33 -13.22 0.17
C SER A 40 -3.92 -12.79 -0.23
N ILE A 41 -3.75 -11.50 -0.47
CA ILE A 41 -2.47 -10.88 -0.77
C ILE A 41 -2.25 -9.76 0.24
N SER A 42 -1.14 -9.78 0.94
CA SER A 42 -0.72 -8.71 1.84
C SER A 42 0.20 -7.74 1.13
N CYS A 43 0.07 -6.45 1.47
CA CYS A 43 0.95 -5.40 1.01
C CYS A 43 1.47 -4.59 2.21
N ARG A 44 2.79 -4.44 2.29
CA ARG A 44 3.50 -3.71 3.34
C ARG A 44 4.36 -2.61 2.74
N PRO A 45 3.92 -1.33 2.77
CA PRO A 45 4.79 -0.20 2.48
C PRO A 45 5.88 -0.06 3.56
N SER A 46 7.03 0.49 3.19
CA SER A 46 8.12 0.79 4.14
C SER A 46 7.78 1.90 5.14
N GLN A 47 6.73 2.69 4.88
CA GLN A 47 6.28 3.81 5.71
C GLN A 47 4.75 3.90 5.68
N SER A 48 4.17 4.67 6.61
CA SER A 48 2.72 4.88 6.66
C SER A 48 2.20 5.56 5.39
N LEU A 49 1.13 5.01 4.80
CA LEU A 49 0.41 5.63 3.68
C LEU A 49 -0.73 6.56 4.13
N LEU A 50 -0.92 6.73 5.44
CA LEU A 50 -1.89 7.67 5.97
C LEU A 50 -1.39 9.10 5.76
N HIS A 51 -2.05 9.81 4.86
CA HIS A 51 -1.74 11.19 4.56
C HIS A 51 -2.37 12.14 5.59
N SER A 52 -1.87 13.37 5.65
CA SER A 52 -2.30 14.40 6.62
C SER A 52 -3.78 14.80 6.50
N ASN A 53 -4.41 14.53 5.35
CA ASN A 53 -5.84 14.74 5.13
C ASN A 53 -6.72 13.56 5.58
N GLY A 54 -6.15 12.55 6.24
CA GLY A 54 -6.85 11.37 6.74
C GLY A 54 -7.09 10.27 5.71
N TYR A 55 -6.69 10.46 4.46
CA TYR A 55 -6.82 9.45 3.41
C TYR A 55 -5.60 8.54 3.35
N THR A 56 -5.83 7.27 3.01
CA THR A 56 -4.78 6.30 2.73
C THR A 56 -4.69 6.08 1.22
N TYR A 57 -3.58 6.48 0.59
CA TYR A 57 -3.41 6.39 -0.86
C TYR A 57 -2.85 5.02 -1.29
N LEU A 58 -3.65 3.98 -1.08
CA LEU A 58 -3.37 2.61 -1.55
C LEU A 58 -4.42 2.19 -2.58
N HIS A 59 -3.95 1.61 -3.69
CA HIS A 59 -4.81 1.13 -4.77
C HIS A 59 -4.44 -0.32 -5.13
N TRP A 60 -5.44 -1.15 -5.37
CA TRP A 60 -5.26 -2.53 -5.83
C TRP A 60 -5.63 -2.64 -7.31
N TYR A 61 -4.76 -3.30 -8.08
CA TYR A 61 -4.94 -3.51 -9.52
C TYR A 61 -4.91 -4.99 -9.86
N LEU A 62 -5.71 -5.38 -10.86
CA LEU A 62 -5.66 -6.68 -11.51
C LEU A 62 -5.04 -6.53 -12.89
N GLN A 63 -4.02 -7.32 -13.18
CA GLN A 63 -3.47 -7.42 -14.52
C GLN A 63 -3.58 -8.86 -15.02
N LYS A 64 -4.37 -9.06 -16.08
CA LYS A 64 -4.42 -10.34 -16.79
C LYS A 64 -3.32 -10.36 -17.86
N PRO A 65 -2.79 -11.55 -18.22
CA PRO A 65 -1.82 -11.66 -19.30
C PRO A 65 -2.31 -10.95 -20.58
N GLY A 66 -1.49 -10.04 -21.12
CA GLY A 66 -1.82 -9.29 -22.35
C GLY A 66 -2.84 -8.16 -22.20
N GLN A 67 -3.30 -7.84 -20.98
CA GLN A 67 -4.23 -6.73 -20.72
C GLN A 67 -3.59 -5.60 -19.92
N SER A 68 -4.13 -4.39 -20.06
CA SER A 68 -3.76 -3.25 -19.20
C SER A 68 -4.23 -3.49 -17.75
N PRO A 69 -3.52 -2.95 -16.75
CA PRO A 69 -3.98 -3.00 -15.36
C PRO A 69 -5.38 -2.41 -15.19
N GLN A 70 -6.26 -3.15 -14.52
CA GLN A 70 -7.60 -2.72 -14.15
C GLN A 70 -7.64 -2.36 -12.67
N LEU A 71 -8.14 -1.18 -12.32
CA LEU A 71 -8.34 -0.78 -10.93
C LEU A 71 -9.45 -1.61 -10.29
N LEU A 72 -9.17 -2.19 -9.12
CA LEU A 72 -10.13 -2.92 -8.29
C LEU A 72 -10.62 -2.06 -7.12
N ILE A 73 -9.67 -1.60 -6.31
CA ILE A 73 -9.92 -0.92 -5.05
C ILE A 73 -9.05 0.34 -4.98
N TYR A 74 -9.63 1.43 -4.51
CA TYR A 74 -8.95 2.70 -4.30
C TYR A 74 -9.11 3.19 -2.86
N LEU A 75 -8.19 4.04 -2.41
CA LEU A 75 -8.16 4.57 -1.06
C LEU A 75 -8.21 3.49 0.03
N GLY A 76 -7.52 2.37 -0.20
CA GLY A 76 -7.43 1.23 0.72
C GLY A 76 -8.60 0.24 0.64
N SER A 77 -9.85 0.71 0.55
CA SER A 77 -11.04 -0.15 0.69
C SER A 77 -12.23 0.16 -0.25
N ASN A 78 -12.22 1.27 -0.99
CA ASN A 78 -13.35 1.66 -1.84
C ASN A 78 -13.30 0.92 -3.20
N TRP A 79 -14.43 0.38 -3.67
CA TRP A 79 -14.48 -0.31 -4.97
C TRP A 79 -14.57 0.65 -6.14
N ALA A 80 -13.77 0.37 -7.17
CA ALA A 80 -13.99 0.99 -8.47
C ALA A 80 -15.30 0.49 -9.12
N SER A 81 -15.89 1.30 -9.99
CA SER A 81 -17.15 0.97 -10.65
C SER A 81 -17.02 -0.30 -11.52
N GLY A 82 -18.03 -1.18 -11.46
CA GLY A 82 -18.06 -2.43 -12.23
C GLY A 82 -17.16 -3.55 -11.69
N VAL A 83 -16.52 -3.36 -10.54
CA VAL A 83 -15.72 -4.41 -9.89
C VAL A 83 -16.64 -5.39 -9.15
N PRO A 84 -16.47 -6.71 -9.36
CA PRO A 84 -17.25 -7.71 -8.64
C PRO A 84 -17.00 -7.69 -7.13
N ASP A 85 -18.04 -8.03 -6.37
CA ASP A 85 -18.07 -7.96 -4.91
C ASP A 85 -17.12 -8.89 -4.16
N ARG A 86 -16.58 -9.88 -4.87
CA ARG A 86 -15.59 -10.82 -4.33
C ARG A 86 -14.27 -10.19 -3.90
N PHE A 87 -13.97 -8.95 -4.29
CA PHE A 87 -12.73 -8.28 -3.93
C PHE A 87 -12.94 -7.41 -2.69
N SER A 88 -12.10 -7.54 -1.67
CA SER A 88 -12.18 -6.71 -0.46
C SER A 88 -10.79 -6.24 -0.04
N GLY A 89 -10.67 -4.94 0.23
CA GLY A 89 -9.44 -4.31 0.69
C GLY A 89 -9.58 -3.90 2.14
N SER A 90 -8.57 -4.20 2.95
CA SER A 90 -8.53 -3.86 4.37
C SER A 90 -7.11 -3.47 4.80
N GLY A 91 -7.00 -2.87 5.98
CA GLY A 91 -5.73 -2.48 6.57
C GLY A 91 -5.56 -0.99 6.79
N SER A 92 -4.44 -0.60 7.38
CA SER A 92 -4.10 0.79 7.70
C SER A 92 -2.60 0.94 7.90
N CYS A 93 -2.13 2.19 7.83
CA CYS A 93 -0.73 2.58 8.03
C CYS A 93 0.24 1.81 7.12
N THR A 94 0.73 0.65 7.58
CA THR A 94 1.77 -0.16 6.96
C THR A 94 1.37 -1.60 6.66
N ASP A 95 0.12 -1.97 6.93
CA ASP A 95 -0.34 -3.35 6.76
C ASP A 95 -1.68 -3.36 6.04
N PHE A 96 -1.65 -3.83 4.78
CA PHE A 96 -2.81 -3.89 3.91
C PHE A 96 -3.03 -5.31 3.41
N THR A 97 -4.28 -5.67 3.16
CA THR A 97 -4.67 -6.97 2.63
C THR A 97 -5.74 -6.80 1.55
N LEU A 98 -5.53 -7.47 0.42
CA LEU A 98 -6.57 -7.76 -0.56
C LEU A 98 -7.05 -9.19 -0.34
N LYS A 99 -8.34 -9.35 -0.09
CA LYS A 99 -9.01 -10.64 -0.02
C LYS A 99 -9.85 -10.84 -1.28
N ILE A 100 -9.78 -12.04 -1.85
CA ILE A 100 -10.58 -12.49 -2.98
C ILE A 100 -11.40 -13.67 -2.48
N THR A 101 -12.73 -13.54 -2.41
CA THR A 101 -13.63 -14.63 -2.03
C THR A 101 -14.25 -15.28 -3.26
N GLN A 102 -14.96 -16.38 -3.08
CA GLN A 102 -15.88 -16.83 -4.11
C GLN A 102 -17.03 -15.81 -4.19
N GLY A 103 -17.42 -15.42 -5.41
CA GLY A 103 -18.73 -14.79 -5.63
C GLY A 103 -19.77 -15.89 -5.53
N GLY A 104 -20.74 -15.76 -4.63
CA GLY A 104 -21.84 -16.71 -4.50
C GLY A 104 -22.59 -16.81 -5.82
N GLY A 105 -22.57 -18.00 -6.42
CA GLY A 105 -23.46 -18.44 -7.47
C GLY A 105 -24.09 -19.74 -7.04
#